data_AF-A0A6P0ENA6-F1
#
_entry.id   AF-A0A6P0ENA6-F1
#
_cell.length_a   1.000
_cell.length_b   1.000
_cell.length_c   1.000
_cell.angle_alpha   90.00
_cell.angle_beta   90.00
_cell.angle_gamma   90.00
#
_symmetry.space_group_name_H-M   'P 1'
#
loop_
_entity.id
_entity.type
_entity.pdbx_description
1 polymer ?
#
loop_
_entity_poly.entity_id
_entity_poly.type
_entity_poly.pdbx_seq_one_letter_code
_entity_poly.pdbx_strand_id
1 'polypeptide(L)'
;MTGPRAQDVAARLQQLAIRVPTTAVDGPADTAGRAVEVNRHRRQRAVRWVAGAVAVVVLGTATTLARPDVPPVAAAAPAAPPSTRPPAPPPAVYEQPPRGSLADDPGFLAEVAALSWSPALDQTTGTSTQIEPDTRRVVYAADVPNGHRWALVMARTRQSWAVNWFTGPDGADAADLTEASYPTLWSPTEPLALMDVSADTAPIMVFGDPGATYEYSPSLDRAPDGSLVRDFQPLPTVDGVPLGLVPTPVVWSAGELRAAAGGTDAIWDIRYSSPAPWERWYGGAGGPPDMAVLVPCLTALGYTVDVGPGEGQFGYSETGTPDRTSAEEAVHEQATAECHTAASSG
;
A
#
# COMPACT_ATOMS: atom_id res chain seq x y z
N MET A 1 40.07 18.56 -16.61
CA MET A 1 40.55 19.27 -15.41
C MET A 1 39.44 19.21 -14.37
N THR A 2 39.43 18.18 -13.54
CA THR A 2 38.48 18.06 -12.42
C THR A 2 38.82 19.13 -11.38
N GLY A 3 37.93 20.09 -11.19
CA GLY A 3 38.15 21.21 -10.29
C GLY A 3 38.29 20.77 -8.82
N PRO A 4 38.89 21.61 -7.96
CA PRO A 4 39.12 21.32 -6.53
C PRO A 4 37.87 20.85 -5.77
N ARG A 5 36.66 21.26 -6.18
CA ARG A 5 35.40 20.77 -5.59
C ARG A 5 35.15 19.27 -5.74
N ALA A 6 35.54 18.66 -6.87
CA ALA A 6 35.34 17.22 -7.08
C ALA A 6 36.25 16.38 -6.15
N GLN A 7 37.43 16.90 -5.82
CA GLN A 7 38.35 16.28 -4.88
C GLN A 7 37.84 16.42 -3.43
N ASP A 8 37.25 17.57 -3.08
CA ASP A 8 36.64 17.77 -1.76
C ASP A 8 35.43 16.86 -1.52
N VAL A 9 34.59 16.64 -2.52
CA VAL A 9 33.45 15.71 -2.42
C VAL A 9 33.93 14.27 -2.26
N ALA A 10 34.90 13.83 -3.07
CA ALA A 10 35.46 12.48 -2.97
C ALA A 10 36.12 12.23 -1.60
N ALA A 11 36.86 13.21 -1.08
CA ALA A 11 37.48 13.14 0.25
C ALA A 11 36.43 13.09 1.37
N ARG A 12 35.33 13.83 1.22
CA ARG A 12 34.22 13.86 2.20
C ARG A 12 33.41 12.57 2.19
N LEU A 13 33.20 11.97 1.01
CA LEU A 13 32.59 10.64 0.87
C LEU A 13 33.47 9.54 1.47
N GLN A 14 34.79 9.58 1.26
CA GLN A 14 35.72 8.65 1.93
C GLN A 14 35.72 8.83 3.45
N GLN A 15 35.64 10.07 3.95
CA GLN A 15 35.52 10.30 5.40
C GLN A 15 34.20 9.80 5.98
N LEU A 16 33.09 9.89 5.23
CA LEU A 16 31.81 9.31 5.64
C LEU A 16 31.86 7.79 5.65
N ALA A 17 32.43 7.16 4.62
CA ALA A 17 32.61 5.71 4.55
C ALA A 17 33.48 5.16 5.70
N ILE A 18 34.45 5.93 6.19
CA ILE A 18 35.30 5.56 7.33
C ILE A 18 34.60 5.83 8.68
N ARG A 19 33.63 6.75 8.72
CA ARG A 19 32.90 7.14 9.94
C ARG A 19 31.59 6.40 10.18
N VAL A 20 31.11 5.60 9.24
CA VAL A 20 30.04 4.63 9.53
C VAL A 20 30.60 3.71 10.60
N PRO A 21 30.16 3.82 11.85
CA PRO A 21 30.65 2.95 12.89
C PRO A 21 30.13 1.56 12.52
N THR A 22 31.01 0.58 12.45
CA THR A 22 30.63 -0.82 12.64
C THR A 22 30.23 -1.03 14.12
N THR A 23 29.43 -0.14 14.69
CA THR A 23 28.73 -0.37 15.94
C THR A 23 27.67 -1.41 15.60
N ALA A 24 28.08 -2.65 15.81
CA ALA A 24 27.25 -3.76 16.21
C ALA A 24 25.76 -3.36 16.32
N VAL A 25 25.03 -3.62 15.24
CA VAL A 25 23.70 -4.20 15.40
C VAL A 25 23.91 -5.39 16.34
N ASP A 26 23.22 -5.39 17.48
CA ASP A 26 23.21 -6.50 18.42
C ASP A 26 23.12 -7.80 17.60
N GLY A 27 24.14 -8.66 17.75
CA GLY A 27 24.55 -9.59 16.72
C GLY A 27 23.50 -10.64 16.28
N PRO A 28 23.87 -11.55 15.36
CA PRO A 28 23.00 -12.60 14.80
C PRO A 28 22.34 -13.56 15.82
N ALA A 29 22.60 -13.39 17.11
CA ALA A 29 21.94 -14.12 18.19
C ALA A 29 20.48 -13.70 18.43
N ASP A 30 20.10 -12.44 18.18
CA ASP A 30 18.70 -11.98 18.40
C ASP A 30 17.77 -12.43 17.27
N THR A 31 18.24 -12.38 16.02
CA THR A 31 17.49 -12.86 14.85
C THR A 31 17.28 -14.38 14.88
N ALA A 32 18.31 -15.14 15.28
CA ALA A 32 18.20 -16.58 15.46
C ALA A 32 17.25 -16.96 16.62
N GLY A 33 17.27 -16.18 17.72
CA GLY A 33 16.33 -16.32 18.83
C GLY A 33 14.88 -16.12 18.40
N ARG A 34 14.60 -15.02 17.68
CA ARG A 34 13.29 -14.74 17.09
C ARG A 34 12.84 -15.82 16.10
N ALA A 35 13.74 -16.31 15.24
CA ALA A 35 13.42 -17.40 14.30
C ALA A 35 13.05 -18.71 15.02
N VAL A 36 13.74 -19.06 16.11
CA VAL A 36 13.44 -20.25 16.92
C VAL A 36 12.11 -20.08 17.66
N GLU A 37 11.80 -18.89 18.17
CA GLU A 37 10.54 -18.60 18.85
C GLU A 37 9.34 -18.64 17.90
N VAL A 38 9.47 -18.04 16.71
CA VAL A 38 8.48 -18.13 15.63
C VAL A 38 8.27 -19.59 15.21
N ASN A 39 9.35 -20.36 15.03
CA ASN A 39 9.25 -21.78 14.67
C ASN A 39 8.60 -22.62 15.79
N ARG A 40 8.87 -22.31 17.06
CA ARG A 40 8.21 -22.95 18.21
C ARG A 40 6.72 -22.64 18.24
N HIS A 41 6.32 -21.40 17.98
CA HIS A 41 4.91 -21.01 17.85
C HIS A 41 4.22 -21.69 16.65
N ARG A 42 4.89 -21.75 15.49
CA ARG A 42 4.41 -22.48 14.29
C ARG A 42 4.19 -23.95 14.59
N ARG A 43 5.14 -24.62 15.25
CA ARG A 43 5.04 -26.05 15.59
C ARG A 43 3.95 -26.33 16.60
N GLN A 44 3.77 -25.48 17.61
CA GLN A 44 2.69 -25.60 18.59
C GLN A 44 1.31 -25.42 17.96
N ARG A 45 1.17 -24.50 16.98
CA ARG A 45 -0.08 -24.32 16.23
C ARG A 45 -0.34 -25.47 15.25
N ALA A 46 0.67 -25.91 14.50
CA ALA A 46 0.54 -27.03 13.55
C ALA A 46 0.09 -28.34 14.23
N VAL A 47 0.60 -28.64 15.44
CA VAL A 47 0.19 -29.83 16.21
C VAL A 47 -1.30 -29.78 16.62
N ARG A 48 -1.90 -28.59 16.75
CA ARG A 48 -3.34 -28.45 17.05
C ARG A 48 -4.25 -28.64 15.83
N TRP A 49 -3.73 -28.47 14.61
CA TRP A 49 -4.52 -28.58 13.37
C TRP A 49 -4.43 -29.96 12.68
N VAL A 50 -3.42 -30.77 13.01
CA VAL A 50 -3.25 -32.12 12.43
C VAL A 50 -4.32 -33.13 12.90
N ALA A 51 -5.14 -32.80 13.90
CA ALA A 51 -6.28 -33.64 14.31
C ALA A 51 -7.54 -33.48 13.41
N GLY A 52 -7.60 -32.49 12.51
CA GLY A 52 -8.84 -32.17 11.76
C GLY A 52 -8.85 -32.50 10.26
N ALA A 53 -7.70 -32.76 9.62
CA ALA A 53 -7.56 -32.65 8.16
C ALA A 53 -7.24 -33.98 7.43
N VAL A 54 -7.78 -35.12 7.88
CA VAL A 54 -7.69 -36.41 7.16
C VAL A 54 -9.02 -36.81 6.49
N ALA A 55 -10.10 -36.02 6.61
CA ALA A 55 -11.43 -36.46 6.20
C ALA A 55 -11.94 -35.99 4.81
N VAL A 56 -11.27 -35.10 4.06
CA VAL A 56 -11.93 -34.40 2.93
C VAL A 56 -11.35 -34.68 1.53
N VAL A 57 -10.20 -35.35 1.37
CA VAL A 57 -9.51 -35.41 0.06
C VAL A 57 -9.96 -36.56 -0.87
N VAL A 58 -11.03 -37.30 -0.55
CA VAL A 58 -11.41 -38.50 -1.36
C VAL A 58 -12.51 -38.25 -2.40
N LEU A 59 -13.14 -37.06 -2.51
CA LEU A 59 -14.15 -36.84 -3.56
C LEU A 59 -13.90 -35.54 -4.33
N GLY A 60 -13.41 -35.66 -5.57
CA GLY A 60 -13.41 -34.52 -6.48
C GLY A 60 -12.61 -34.65 -7.77
N THR A 61 -12.45 -35.85 -8.33
CA THR A 61 -11.93 -36.00 -9.70
C THR A 61 -13.04 -35.85 -10.74
N ALA A 62 -12.68 -35.19 -11.85
CA ALA A 62 -13.21 -35.29 -13.22
C ALA A 62 -14.35 -34.35 -13.64
N THR A 63 -14.05 -33.45 -14.59
CA THR A 63 -14.66 -33.31 -15.96
C THR A 63 -14.08 -32.05 -16.64
N THR A 64 -13.19 -32.17 -17.64
CA THR A 64 -13.36 -32.21 -19.12
C THR A 64 -13.11 -30.89 -19.87
N LEU A 65 -12.23 -31.03 -20.86
CA LEU A 65 -11.82 -30.13 -21.94
C LEU A 65 -12.95 -29.73 -22.90
N ALA A 66 -12.92 -28.49 -23.40
CA ALA A 66 -13.15 -28.12 -24.81
C ALA A 66 -12.90 -26.61 -25.05
N ARG A 67 -12.03 -26.26 -26.02
CA ARG A 67 -11.89 -24.90 -26.60
C ARG A 67 -12.11 -25.01 -28.11
N PRO A 68 -12.96 -24.16 -28.73
CA PRO A 68 -13.00 -24.03 -30.19
C PRO A 68 -12.02 -22.95 -30.69
N ASP A 69 -11.36 -23.25 -31.81
CA ASP A 69 -10.57 -22.33 -32.63
C ASP A 69 -11.46 -21.36 -33.40
N VAL A 70 -11.07 -20.08 -33.47
CA VAL A 70 -11.70 -19.05 -34.30
C VAL A 70 -10.63 -18.35 -35.15
N PRO A 71 -10.76 -18.28 -36.49
CA PRO A 71 -9.80 -17.61 -37.36
C PRO A 71 -9.99 -16.07 -37.41
N PRO A 72 -8.97 -15.31 -37.84
CA PRO A 72 -8.98 -13.85 -37.78
C PRO A 72 -9.69 -13.25 -39.00
N VAL A 73 -10.50 -12.22 -38.78
CA VAL A 73 -10.98 -11.33 -39.84
C VAL A 73 -10.64 -9.89 -39.47
N ALA A 74 -9.74 -9.30 -40.25
CA ALA A 74 -9.45 -7.88 -40.25
C ALA A 74 -10.52 -7.13 -41.07
N ALA A 75 -11.19 -6.18 -40.43
CA ALA A 75 -11.94 -5.12 -41.11
C ALA A 75 -11.77 -3.83 -40.31
N ALA A 76 -11.14 -2.82 -40.92
CA ALA A 76 -11.05 -1.48 -40.35
C ALA A 76 -12.44 -0.83 -40.40
N ALA A 77 -12.98 -0.52 -39.22
CA ALA A 77 -14.30 0.05 -39.06
C ALA A 77 -14.29 1.60 -39.13
N PRO A 78 -15.40 2.22 -39.55
CA PRO A 78 -15.56 3.68 -39.60
C PRO A 78 -15.48 4.29 -38.19
N ALA A 79 -15.07 5.55 -38.11
CA ALA A 79 -15.03 6.30 -36.85
C ALA A 79 -16.39 6.22 -36.12
N ALA A 80 -16.38 5.58 -34.95
CA ALA A 80 -17.58 5.32 -34.17
C ALA A 80 -18.20 6.63 -33.66
N PRO A 81 -19.54 6.74 -33.65
CA PRO A 81 -20.19 7.81 -32.90
C PRO A 81 -19.74 7.75 -31.44
N PRO A 82 -19.75 8.88 -30.71
CA PRO A 82 -19.33 8.91 -29.30
C PRO A 82 -20.10 7.83 -28.54
N SER A 83 -19.37 6.84 -28.06
CA SER A 83 -19.93 5.71 -27.33
C SER A 83 -20.46 6.23 -26.01
N THR A 84 -21.76 6.51 -25.92
CA THR A 84 -22.44 6.72 -24.65
C THR A 84 -22.53 5.38 -23.94
N ARG A 85 -21.42 4.96 -23.34
CA ARG A 85 -21.38 3.76 -22.50
C ARG A 85 -22.44 3.98 -21.41
N PRO A 86 -23.43 3.08 -21.28
CA PRO A 86 -24.40 3.17 -20.20
C PRO A 86 -23.62 3.17 -18.88
N PRO A 87 -24.07 3.97 -17.90
CA PRO A 87 -23.31 4.14 -16.68
C PRO A 87 -23.26 2.81 -15.92
N ALA A 88 -22.14 2.55 -15.25
CA ALA A 88 -21.93 1.29 -14.54
C ALA A 88 -23.05 1.06 -13.50
N PRO A 89 -23.51 -0.20 -13.31
CA PRO A 89 -24.41 -0.54 -12.22
C PRO A 89 -23.72 -0.27 -10.86
N PRO A 90 -24.51 -0.11 -9.78
CA PRO A 90 -23.95 0.02 -8.45
C PRO A 90 -23.22 -1.25 -8.02
N PRO A 91 -22.09 -1.13 -7.31
CA PRO A 91 -21.40 -2.22 -6.65
C PRO A 91 -22.35 -2.90 -5.67
N ALA A 92 -22.27 -4.22 -5.52
CA ALA A 92 -23.04 -4.91 -4.49
C ALA A 92 -22.79 -4.31 -3.09
N VAL A 93 -21.55 -3.88 -2.83
CA VAL A 93 -21.17 -3.24 -1.56
C VAL A 93 -21.82 -1.86 -1.36
N TYR A 94 -22.10 -1.12 -2.43
CA TYR A 94 -22.75 0.19 -2.34
C TYR A 94 -24.20 0.05 -1.89
N GLU A 95 -24.87 -1.03 -2.27
CA GLU A 95 -26.27 -1.29 -1.91
C GLU A 95 -26.42 -1.83 -0.48
N GLN A 96 -25.35 -2.38 0.10
CA GLN A 96 -25.36 -2.95 1.46
C GLN A 96 -25.51 -1.86 2.54
N PRO A 97 -26.10 -2.20 3.70
CA PRO A 97 -26.08 -1.32 4.86
C PRO A 97 -24.64 -0.93 5.24
N PRO A 98 -24.42 0.29 5.77
CA PRO A 98 -23.12 0.68 6.31
C PRO A 98 -22.63 -0.32 7.36
N ARG A 99 -21.30 -0.44 7.49
CA ARG A 99 -20.65 -1.30 8.50
C ARG A 99 -19.85 -0.47 9.50
N GLY A 100 -19.47 -1.09 10.62
CA GLY A 100 -18.72 -0.43 11.70
C GLY A 100 -19.60 0.01 12.86
N SER A 101 -18.97 0.46 13.95
CA SER A 101 -19.65 0.78 15.21
C SER A 101 -20.61 1.97 15.14
N LEU A 102 -20.53 2.79 14.08
CA LEU A 102 -21.40 3.95 13.84
C LEU A 102 -22.42 3.69 12.72
N ALA A 103 -22.59 2.44 12.28
CA ALA A 103 -23.52 2.07 11.21
C ALA A 103 -24.99 2.38 11.51
N ASP A 104 -25.37 2.42 12.79
CA ASP A 104 -26.73 2.69 13.26
C ASP A 104 -26.98 4.17 13.62
N ASP A 105 -26.04 5.08 13.32
CA ASP A 105 -26.19 6.53 13.52
C ASP A 105 -26.51 7.26 12.20
N PRO A 106 -27.79 7.33 11.79
CA PRO A 106 -28.16 7.94 10.52
C PRO A 106 -27.84 9.45 10.45
N GLY A 107 -27.74 10.13 11.59
CA GLY A 107 -27.40 11.56 11.64
C GLY A 107 -25.94 11.77 11.27
N PHE A 108 -25.05 11.06 11.96
CA PHE A 108 -23.63 11.07 11.66
C PHE A 108 -23.34 10.65 10.21
N LEU A 109 -23.95 9.55 9.74
CA LEU A 109 -23.74 9.06 8.37
C LEU A 109 -24.18 10.08 7.31
N ALA A 110 -25.29 10.79 7.52
CA ALA A 110 -25.75 11.82 6.59
C ALA A 110 -24.80 13.02 6.54
N GLU A 111 -24.28 13.45 7.69
CA GLU A 111 -23.31 14.55 7.77
C GLU A 111 -21.98 14.18 7.11
N VAL A 112 -21.47 12.97 7.34
CA VAL A 112 -20.24 12.48 6.70
C VAL A 112 -20.42 12.39 5.17
N ALA A 113 -21.57 11.89 4.69
CA ALA A 113 -21.85 11.86 3.24
C ALA A 113 -21.87 13.26 2.60
N ALA A 114 -22.19 14.30 3.38
CA ALA A 114 -22.25 15.68 2.94
C ALA A 114 -20.89 16.40 2.94
N LEU A 115 -19.83 15.79 3.49
CA LEU A 115 -18.49 16.40 3.53
C LEU A 115 -17.98 16.77 2.13
N SER A 116 -17.22 17.85 2.06
CA SER A 116 -16.58 18.28 0.81
C SER A 116 -15.54 17.26 0.39
N TRP A 117 -15.46 16.99 -0.92
CA TRP A 117 -14.41 16.15 -1.48
C TRP A 117 -13.45 17.01 -2.30
N SER A 118 -12.17 16.72 -2.25
CA SER A 118 -11.24 17.19 -3.29
C SER A 118 -11.58 16.54 -4.65
N PRO A 119 -11.11 17.08 -5.78
CA PRO A 119 -11.37 16.47 -7.09
C PRO A 119 -10.78 15.05 -7.17
N ALA A 120 -11.59 14.07 -7.58
CA ALA A 120 -11.08 12.72 -7.85
C ALA A 120 -10.13 12.76 -9.04
N LEU A 121 -8.97 12.12 -8.94
CA LEU A 121 -8.00 12.02 -10.03
C LEU A 121 -8.04 10.62 -10.64
N ASP A 122 -8.13 10.55 -11.97
CA ASP A 122 -7.81 9.33 -12.70
C ASP A 122 -6.29 9.16 -12.72
N GLN A 123 -5.77 8.15 -12.02
CA GLN A 123 -4.34 7.91 -11.90
C GLN A 123 -3.67 7.53 -13.24
N THR A 124 -4.44 7.04 -14.21
CA THR A 124 -3.92 6.68 -15.55
C THR A 124 -3.75 7.91 -16.42
N THR A 125 -4.71 8.84 -16.38
CA THR A 125 -4.74 10.01 -17.27
C THR A 125 -4.29 11.31 -16.59
N GLY A 126 -4.21 11.33 -15.26
CA GLY A 126 -3.99 12.53 -14.45
C GLY A 126 -5.16 13.52 -14.49
N THR A 127 -6.29 13.15 -15.12
CA THR A 127 -7.42 14.06 -15.29
C THR A 127 -8.36 14.02 -14.10
N SER A 128 -8.96 15.17 -13.78
CA SER A 128 -9.98 15.22 -12.73
C SER A 128 -11.31 14.66 -13.22
N THR A 129 -11.93 13.81 -12.40
CA THR A 129 -13.24 13.23 -12.63
C THR A 129 -14.27 13.90 -11.73
N GLN A 130 -15.40 14.30 -12.32
CA GLN A 130 -16.51 14.88 -11.58
C GLN A 130 -17.27 13.79 -10.80
N ILE A 131 -17.37 13.97 -9.49
CA ILE A 131 -18.19 13.17 -8.58
C ILE A 131 -19.63 13.70 -8.61
N GLU A 132 -20.62 12.81 -8.58
CA GLU A 132 -22.05 13.15 -8.48
C GLU A 132 -22.44 13.30 -7.00
N PRO A 133 -22.62 14.51 -6.44
CA PRO A 133 -22.73 14.69 -4.99
C PRO A 133 -23.93 13.97 -4.37
N ASP A 134 -25.06 13.93 -5.09
CA ASP A 134 -26.32 13.31 -4.61
C ASP A 134 -26.24 11.77 -4.54
N THR A 135 -25.13 11.18 -4.98
CA THR A 135 -24.89 9.73 -4.92
C THR A 135 -23.95 9.33 -3.77
N ARG A 136 -23.48 10.30 -2.97
CA ARG A 136 -22.59 10.04 -1.84
C ARG A 136 -23.32 9.22 -0.77
N ARG A 137 -22.69 8.13 -0.36
CA ARG A 137 -23.18 7.22 0.67
C ARG A 137 -22.02 6.75 1.52
N VAL A 138 -22.20 6.79 2.83
CA VAL A 138 -21.25 6.17 3.77
C VAL A 138 -21.46 4.66 3.72
N VAL A 139 -20.37 3.92 3.51
CA VAL A 139 -20.40 2.45 3.48
C VAL A 139 -19.68 1.82 4.68
N TYR A 140 -18.85 2.61 5.36
CA TYR A 140 -18.24 2.25 6.65
C TYR A 140 -18.10 3.49 7.53
N ALA A 141 -18.38 3.35 8.82
CA ALA A 141 -18.05 4.33 9.84
C ALA A 141 -17.84 3.66 11.19
N ALA A 142 -16.70 3.91 11.84
CA ALA A 142 -16.41 3.39 13.17
C ALA A 142 -15.38 4.23 13.91
N ASP A 143 -15.42 4.10 15.23
CA ASP A 143 -14.25 4.34 16.08
C ASP A 143 -13.30 3.15 15.95
N VAL A 144 -12.03 3.43 15.67
CA VAL A 144 -10.99 2.41 15.47
C VAL A 144 -9.95 2.46 16.60
N PRO A 145 -9.19 1.37 16.82
CA PRO A 145 -8.12 1.35 17.81
C PRO A 145 -7.14 2.53 17.68
N ASN A 146 -6.48 2.87 18.78
CA ASN A 146 -5.60 4.05 18.94
C ASN A 146 -6.31 5.42 18.95
N GLY A 147 -7.65 5.44 19.07
CA GLY A 147 -8.39 6.66 19.33
C GLY A 147 -8.56 7.51 18.07
N HIS A 148 -8.94 6.86 16.96
CA HIS A 148 -9.31 7.53 15.73
C HIS A 148 -10.74 7.17 15.36
N ARG A 149 -11.37 8.03 14.55
CA ARG A 149 -12.65 7.78 13.91
C ARG A 149 -12.47 7.79 12.41
N TRP A 150 -12.90 6.72 11.75
CA TRP A 150 -12.73 6.53 10.32
C TRP A 150 -14.08 6.37 9.63
N ALA A 151 -14.22 6.94 8.43
CA ALA A 151 -15.36 6.72 7.55
C ALA A 151 -14.94 6.55 6.09
N LEU A 152 -15.64 5.67 5.38
CA LEU A 152 -15.52 5.47 3.94
C LEU A 152 -16.79 5.94 3.25
N VAL A 153 -16.64 6.90 2.35
CA VAL A 153 -17.74 7.39 1.53
C VAL A 153 -17.53 6.96 0.10
N MET A 154 -18.58 6.41 -0.50
CA MET A 154 -18.64 6.06 -1.91
C MET A 154 -19.53 7.01 -2.67
N ALA A 155 -19.17 7.32 -3.91
CA ALA A 155 -19.97 8.14 -4.80
C ALA A 155 -19.83 7.66 -6.24
N ARG A 156 -20.84 7.97 -7.06
CA ARG A 156 -20.82 7.71 -8.49
C ARG A 156 -20.00 8.76 -9.22
N THR A 157 -19.34 8.33 -10.29
CA THR A 157 -18.80 9.20 -11.33
C THR A 157 -19.45 8.87 -12.67
N ARG A 158 -19.21 9.69 -13.70
CA ARG A 158 -19.77 9.43 -15.05
C ARG A 158 -19.43 8.05 -15.61
N GLN A 159 -18.29 7.47 -15.20
CA GLN A 159 -17.75 6.25 -15.81
C GLN A 159 -17.55 5.11 -14.80
N SER A 160 -17.47 5.41 -13.50
CA SER A 160 -17.12 4.43 -12.47
C SER A 160 -17.67 4.86 -11.10
N TRP A 161 -17.06 4.34 -10.04
CA TRP A 161 -17.27 4.71 -8.65
C TRP A 161 -16.01 5.37 -8.12
N ALA A 162 -16.19 6.31 -7.20
CA ALA A 162 -15.12 6.93 -6.44
C ALA A 162 -15.32 6.63 -4.96
N VAL A 163 -14.22 6.49 -4.24
CA VAL A 163 -14.17 6.28 -2.80
C VAL A 163 -13.33 7.37 -2.16
N ASN A 164 -13.67 7.72 -0.93
CA ASN A 164 -12.91 8.67 -0.14
C ASN A 164 -12.89 8.29 1.34
N TRP A 165 -11.70 8.33 1.93
CA TRP A 165 -11.46 8.06 3.33
C TRP A 165 -11.48 9.36 4.12
N PHE A 166 -12.22 9.36 5.20
CA PHE A 166 -12.24 10.46 6.17
C PHE A 166 -11.76 9.95 7.52
N THR A 167 -10.90 10.72 8.17
CA THR A 167 -10.38 10.39 9.50
C THR A 167 -10.38 11.60 10.43
N GLY A 168 -10.59 11.33 11.71
CA GLY A 168 -10.49 12.30 12.79
C GLY A 168 -10.07 11.62 14.10
N PRO A 169 -9.92 12.37 15.20
CA PRO A 169 -9.69 11.79 16.52
C PRO A 169 -10.90 10.96 17.00
N ASP A 170 -10.71 10.20 18.06
CA ASP A 170 -11.76 9.43 18.75
C ASP A 170 -12.95 10.33 19.10
N GLY A 171 -14.16 9.85 18.83
CA GLY A 171 -15.37 10.60 19.14
C GLY A 171 -15.59 11.87 18.31
N ALA A 172 -14.78 12.15 17.28
CA ALA A 172 -14.92 13.33 16.44
C ALA A 172 -16.33 13.44 15.82
N ASP A 173 -16.89 14.65 15.84
CA ASP A 173 -18.11 14.93 15.08
C ASP A 173 -17.82 14.83 13.57
N ALA A 174 -18.86 14.63 12.76
CA ALA A 174 -18.69 14.46 11.31
C ALA A 174 -17.95 15.65 10.66
N ALA A 175 -18.22 16.87 11.13
CA ALA A 175 -17.59 18.09 10.65
C ALA A 175 -16.09 18.21 10.96
N ASP A 176 -15.59 17.44 11.94
CA ASP A 176 -14.18 17.43 12.34
C ASP A 176 -13.38 16.34 11.62
N LEU A 177 -14.04 15.51 10.81
CA LEU A 177 -13.33 14.55 9.95
C LEU A 177 -12.68 15.26 8.76
N THR A 178 -11.48 14.80 8.42
CA THR A 178 -10.69 15.32 7.30
C THR A 178 -10.40 14.22 6.29
N GLU A 179 -10.21 14.57 5.01
CA GLU A 179 -9.81 13.59 4.00
C GLU A 179 -8.44 12.98 4.38
N ALA A 180 -8.41 11.67 4.57
CA ALA A 180 -7.17 10.93 4.80
C ALA A 180 -6.39 10.67 3.52
N SER A 181 -7.10 10.59 2.39
CA SER A 181 -6.53 10.41 1.07
C SER A 181 -7.34 11.20 0.05
N TYR A 182 -6.75 11.54 -1.09
CA TYR A 182 -7.53 12.07 -2.20
C TYR A 182 -8.56 11.03 -2.69
N PRO A 183 -9.72 11.46 -3.20
CA PRO A 183 -10.69 10.55 -3.77
C PRO A 183 -10.11 9.76 -4.94
N THR A 184 -10.30 8.45 -4.92
CA THR A 184 -9.77 7.53 -5.93
C THR A 184 -10.91 6.85 -6.66
N LEU A 185 -10.70 6.55 -7.94
CA LEU A 185 -11.59 5.65 -8.67
C LEU A 185 -11.43 4.24 -8.12
N TRP A 186 -12.55 3.55 -7.92
CA TRP A 186 -12.58 2.24 -7.29
C TRP A 186 -13.21 1.19 -8.20
N SER A 187 -12.60 0.01 -8.22
CA SER A 187 -13.14 -1.19 -8.87
C SER A 187 -14.01 -1.97 -7.89
N PRO A 188 -15.27 -2.28 -8.21
CA PRO A 188 -16.19 -2.99 -7.32
C PRO A 188 -15.72 -4.35 -6.79
N THR A 189 -14.73 -4.95 -7.46
CA THR A 189 -14.19 -6.28 -7.15
C THR A 189 -12.91 -6.23 -6.33
N GLU A 190 -12.38 -5.03 -6.07
CA GLU A 190 -11.10 -4.86 -5.37
C GLU A 190 -11.36 -4.46 -3.91
N PRO A 191 -10.80 -5.18 -2.92
CA PRO A 191 -10.86 -4.74 -1.54
C PRO A 191 -10.04 -3.45 -1.37
N LEU A 192 -10.50 -2.58 -0.47
CA LEU A 192 -9.81 -1.37 -0.07
C LEU A 192 -9.27 -1.53 1.33
N ALA A 193 -8.06 -1.04 1.58
CA ALA A 193 -7.52 -0.97 2.93
C ALA A 193 -7.08 0.44 3.29
N LEU A 194 -7.30 0.82 4.55
CA LEU A 194 -6.72 2.00 5.16
C LEU A 194 -5.92 1.57 6.38
N MET A 195 -4.71 2.10 6.50
CA MET A 195 -3.81 1.92 7.64
C MET A 195 -3.39 3.29 8.16
N ASP A 196 -3.39 3.48 9.48
CA ASP A 196 -2.62 4.57 10.06
C ASP A 196 -1.17 4.13 10.22
N VAL A 197 -0.21 4.95 9.83
CA VAL A 197 1.24 4.63 9.95
C VAL A 197 1.97 5.59 10.89
N SER A 198 1.21 6.31 11.72
CA SER A 198 1.74 7.26 12.69
C SER A 198 2.49 6.62 13.87
N ALA A 199 2.35 5.30 14.08
CA ALA A 199 2.96 4.55 15.17
C ALA A 199 3.54 3.20 14.71
N ASP A 200 4.39 2.56 15.52
CA ASP A 200 4.98 1.23 15.21
C ASP A 200 3.94 0.10 15.16
N THR A 201 2.78 0.32 15.79
CA THR A 201 1.64 -0.59 15.75
C THR A 201 0.38 0.23 15.62
N ALA A 202 -0.41 -0.04 14.60
CA ALA A 202 -1.46 0.86 14.18
C ALA A 202 -2.66 0.13 13.60
N PRO A 203 -3.84 0.78 13.59
CA PRO A 203 -5.04 0.18 13.01
C PRO A 203 -4.87 -0.03 11.50
N ILE A 204 -5.31 -1.19 11.03
CA ILE A 204 -5.62 -1.46 9.63
C ILE A 204 -7.07 -1.89 9.54
N MET A 205 -7.79 -1.36 8.55
CA MET A 205 -9.14 -1.80 8.21
C MET A 205 -9.20 -2.17 6.74
N VAL A 206 -9.95 -3.24 6.45
CA VAL A 206 -10.17 -3.73 5.09
C VAL A 206 -11.66 -3.70 4.78
N PHE A 207 -12.02 -2.95 3.76
CA PHE A 207 -13.36 -2.90 3.21
C PHE A 207 -13.45 -3.76 1.95
N GLY A 208 -14.19 -4.87 2.03
CA GLY A 208 -14.44 -5.76 0.90
C GLY A 208 -15.68 -6.62 1.12
N ASP A 209 -15.77 -7.74 0.41
CA ASP A 209 -16.93 -8.63 0.47
C ASP A 209 -17.27 -9.06 1.91
N PRO A 210 -18.56 -9.02 2.32
CA PRO A 210 -18.97 -9.52 3.63
C PRO A 210 -18.57 -10.99 3.84
N GLY A 211 -18.01 -11.29 5.02
CA GLY A 211 -17.58 -12.64 5.39
C GLY A 211 -16.24 -13.07 4.77
N ALA A 212 -15.65 -12.27 3.88
CA ALA A 212 -14.28 -12.50 3.45
C ALA A 212 -13.32 -12.31 4.63
N THR A 213 -12.32 -13.19 4.71
CA THR A 213 -11.26 -13.13 5.72
C THR A 213 -10.00 -12.60 5.07
N TYR A 214 -9.25 -11.80 5.81
CA TYR A 214 -8.04 -11.16 5.32
C TYR A 214 -6.90 -11.41 6.29
N GLU A 215 -5.71 -11.48 5.74
CA GLU A 215 -4.47 -11.66 6.50
C GLU A 215 -3.47 -10.59 6.09
N TYR A 216 -2.65 -10.16 7.04
CA TYR A 216 -1.67 -9.11 6.84
C TYR A 216 -0.26 -9.59 7.23
N SER A 217 0.75 -9.21 6.44
CA SER A 217 2.17 -9.39 6.75
C SER A 217 2.85 -8.02 6.73
N PRO A 218 3.50 -7.57 7.81
CA PRO A 218 4.19 -6.27 7.85
C PRO A 218 5.53 -6.26 7.10
N SER A 219 6.09 -7.44 6.83
CA SER A 219 7.44 -7.61 6.30
C SER A 219 7.56 -8.76 5.31
N LEU A 220 8.64 -8.73 4.54
CA LEU A 220 9.23 -9.81 3.77
C LEU A 220 10.59 -10.14 4.39
N ASP A 221 10.75 -11.34 4.94
CA ASP A 221 11.90 -11.71 5.77
C ASP A 221 12.68 -12.87 5.16
N ARG A 222 13.97 -12.99 5.53
CA ARG A 222 14.82 -14.08 5.05
C ARG A 222 14.70 -15.29 5.97
N ALA A 223 14.23 -16.42 5.42
CA ALA A 223 14.25 -17.70 6.09
C ALA A 223 15.69 -18.23 6.27
N PRO A 224 15.93 -19.20 7.17
CA PRO A 224 17.27 -19.77 7.40
C PRO A 224 17.92 -20.41 6.16
N ASP A 225 17.13 -20.80 5.16
CA ASP A 225 17.61 -21.34 3.88
C ASP A 225 17.95 -20.24 2.84
N GLY A 226 17.81 -18.97 3.22
CA GLY A 226 18.07 -17.82 2.37
C GLY A 226 16.89 -17.36 1.53
N SER A 227 15.79 -18.12 1.47
CA SER A 227 14.58 -17.74 0.75
C SER A 227 13.86 -16.57 1.44
N LEU A 228 13.11 -15.78 0.67
CA LEU A 228 12.24 -14.74 1.25
C LEU A 228 10.86 -15.31 1.55
N VAL A 229 10.35 -14.99 2.74
CA VAL A 229 9.08 -15.49 3.25
C VAL A 229 8.30 -14.37 3.94
N ARG A 230 6.98 -14.49 3.91
CA ARG A 230 6.07 -13.62 4.66
C ARG A 230 5.39 -14.41 5.77
N ASP A 231 5.09 -13.74 6.89
CA ASP A 231 4.32 -14.31 7.99
C ASP A 231 2.98 -13.59 8.09
N PHE A 232 2.00 -14.12 7.37
CA PHE A 232 0.65 -13.56 7.37
C PHE A 232 -0.10 -13.91 8.66
N GLN A 233 -0.67 -12.90 9.29
CA GLN A 233 -1.54 -13.04 10.45
C GLN A 233 -2.98 -12.66 10.07
N PRO A 234 -3.99 -13.49 10.42
CA PRO A 234 -5.39 -13.14 10.19
C PRO A 234 -5.79 -11.87 10.92
N LEU A 235 -6.51 -11.00 10.22
CA LEU A 235 -7.14 -9.83 10.82
C LEU A 235 -8.44 -10.23 11.52
N PRO A 236 -8.68 -9.77 12.76
CA PRO A 236 -9.96 -9.99 13.41
C PRO A 236 -11.08 -9.24 12.67
N THR A 237 -12.29 -9.77 12.72
CA THR A 237 -13.49 -9.10 12.18
C THR A 237 -14.24 -8.43 13.32
N VAL A 238 -14.44 -7.12 13.21
CA VAL A 238 -15.20 -6.28 14.15
C VAL A 238 -16.32 -5.62 13.36
N ASP A 239 -17.56 -5.72 13.83
CA ASP A 239 -18.74 -5.10 13.19
C ASP A 239 -18.87 -5.39 11.67
N GLY A 240 -18.53 -6.62 11.28
CA GLY A 240 -18.64 -7.10 9.90
C GLY A 240 -17.51 -6.68 8.96
N VAL A 241 -16.42 -6.12 9.50
CA VAL A 241 -15.24 -5.67 8.74
C VAL A 241 -13.94 -6.15 9.40
N PRO A 242 -12.97 -6.65 8.61
CA PRO A 242 -11.61 -6.90 9.10
C PRO A 242 -10.98 -5.59 9.61
N LEU A 243 -10.71 -5.53 10.91
CA LEU A 243 -10.16 -4.37 11.60
C LEU A 243 -9.30 -4.83 12.76
N GLY A 244 -8.03 -4.42 12.82
CA GLY A 244 -7.14 -4.79 13.91
C GLY A 244 -5.90 -3.92 14.01
N LEU A 245 -5.18 -4.05 15.12
CA LEU A 245 -3.85 -3.47 15.29
C LEU A 245 -2.80 -4.40 14.67
N VAL A 246 -1.96 -3.84 13.82
CA VAL A 246 -0.85 -4.57 13.17
C VAL A 246 0.45 -3.78 13.29
N PRO A 247 1.62 -4.44 13.28
CA PRO A 247 2.88 -3.74 13.12
C PRO A 247 2.86 -2.93 11.82
N THR A 248 3.33 -1.70 11.85
CA THR A 248 3.45 -0.90 10.62
C THR A 248 4.62 -1.37 9.77
N PRO A 249 4.50 -1.28 8.44
CA PRO A 249 5.57 -1.72 7.57
C PRO A 249 6.77 -0.77 7.69
N VAL A 250 7.98 -1.29 7.56
CA VAL A 250 9.22 -0.48 7.70
C VAL A 250 9.56 0.31 6.44
N VAL A 251 8.98 -0.07 5.30
CA VAL A 251 9.05 0.59 3.99
C VAL A 251 7.72 0.45 3.28
N TRP A 252 7.50 1.27 2.25
CA TRP A 252 6.25 1.31 1.49
C TRP A 252 5.80 -0.08 0.98
N SER A 253 6.74 -0.87 0.48
CA SER A 253 6.49 -2.17 -0.16
C SER A 253 6.44 -3.35 0.83
N ALA A 254 6.70 -3.13 2.12
CA ALA A 254 6.83 -4.22 3.08
C ALA A 254 5.48 -4.78 3.52
N GLY A 255 4.47 -3.92 3.67
CA GLY A 255 3.12 -4.33 4.09
C GLY A 255 2.39 -5.05 2.95
N GLU A 256 1.90 -6.26 3.20
CA GLU A 256 1.09 -6.99 2.23
C GLU A 256 -0.19 -7.51 2.90
N LEU A 257 -1.31 -7.29 2.22
CA LEU A 257 -2.61 -7.78 2.62
C LEU A 257 -3.08 -8.81 1.59
N ARG A 258 -3.75 -9.88 2.03
CA ARG A 258 -4.36 -10.87 1.14
C ARG A 258 -5.71 -11.33 1.66
N ALA A 259 -6.61 -11.73 0.76
CA ALA A 259 -7.81 -12.47 1.13
C ALA A 259 -7.45 -13.96 1.38
N ALA A 260 -7.93 -14.57 2.46
CA ALA A 260 -7.56 -15.95 2.81
C ALA A 260 -8.26 -17.02 1.95
N ALA A 261 -9.29 -16.66 1.19
CA ALA A 261 -10.08 -17.59 0.39
C ALA A 261 -9.43 -17.89 -0.98
N GLY A 262 -8.39 -18.72 -0.98
CA GLY A 262 -7.93 -19.51 -2.15
C GLY A 262 -7.30 -18.76 -3.33
N GLY A 263 -7.26 -17.43 -3.31
CA GLY A 263 -6.53 -16.61 -4.28
C GLY A 263 -5.15 -16.24 -3.75
N THR A 264 -4.13 -16.33 -4.60
CA THR A 264 -2.78 -15.79 -4.34
C THR A 264 -2.70 -14.29 -4.58
N ASP A 265 -3.84 -13.62 -4.78
CA ASP A 265 -3.86 -12.23 -5.22
C ASP A 265 -3.61 -11.34 -4.00
N ALA A 266 -2.38 -10.83 -3.93
CA ALA A 266 -2.01 -9.77 -3.02
C ALA A 266 -2.86 -8.54 -3.32
N ILE A 267 -3.31 -7.88 -2.25
CA ILE A 267 -4.01 -6.61 -2.31
C ILE A 267 -2.94 -5.54 -2.25
N TRP A 268 -2.73 -4.88 -3.38
CA TRP A 268 -1.65 -3.91 -3.56
C TRP A 268 -2.01 -2.50 -3.09
N ASP A 269 -3.28 -2.22 -2.82
CA ASP A 269 -3.74 -0.86 -2.51
C ASP A 269 -4.09 -0.69 -1.02
N ILE A 270 -3.05 -0.69 -0.18
CA ILE A 270 -3.15 -0.20 1.20
C ILE A 270 -2.94 1.31 1.17
N ARG A 271 -3.98 2.07 1.51
CA ARG A 271 -3.90 3.52 1.69
C ARG A 271 -3.42 3.84 3.09
N TYR A 272 -2.75 4.97 3.23
CA TYR A 272 -2.23 5.45 4.51
C TYR A 272 -2.92 6.75 4.91
N SER A 273 -3.40 6.83 6.15
CA SER A 273 -4.09 8.04 6.67
C SER A 273 -3.15 9.13 7.16
N SER A 274 -1.85 8.90 7.12
CA SER A 274 -0.82 9.85 7.53
C SER A 274 0.39 9.69 6.60
N PRO A 275 1.17 10.76 6.37
CA PRO A 275 2.43 10.64 5.64
C PRO A 275 3.27 9.58 6.30
N ALA A 276 3.70 8.59 5.53
CA ALA A 276 4.47 7.52 6.11
C ALA A 276 5.84 8.04 6.57
N PRO A 277 6.43 7.51 7.65
CA PRO A 277 7.74 7.96 8.10
C PRO A 277 8.84 7.72 7.05
N TRP A 278 8.63 6.75 6.14
CA TRP A 278 9.50 6.47 5.00
C TRP A 278 9.20 7.32 3.76
N GLU A 279 8.04 8.02 3.69
CA GLU A 279 7.76 9.03 2.66
C GLU A 279 8.52 10.32 2.96
N ARG A 280 9.86 10.26 2.99
CA ARG A 280 10.65 11.46 2.80
C ARG A 280 10.54 11.86 1.33
N TRP A 281 9.56 12.71 1.07
CA TRP A 281 9.27 13.24 -0.25
C TRP A 281 10.55 13.68 -0.96
N TYR A 282 10.84 13.05 -2.11
CA TYR A 282 11.98 13.35 -2.98
C TYR A 282 11.93 14.77 -3.62
N GLY A 283 10.94 15.59 -3.25
CA GLY A 283 10.80 16.99 -3.62
C GLY A 283 10.63 17.94 -2.43
N GLY A 284 11.21 17.61 -1.26
CA GLY A 284 11.24 18.51 -0.10
C GLY A 284 11.77 19.91 -0.46
N ALA A 285 11.44 20.91 0.36
CA ALA A 285 11.50 22.36 0.12
C ALA A 285 12.83 22.99 -0.41
N GLY A 286 13.87 22.21 -0.70
CA GLY A 286 15.17 22.66 -1.19
C GLY A 286 15.37 22.42 -2.69
N GLY A 287 14.70 23.21 -3.54
CA GLY A 287 15.02 23.36 -4.97
C GLY A 287 15.18 22.05 -5.80
N PRO A 288 15.60 22.15 -7.06
CA PRO A 288 16.08 20.99 -7.81
C PRO A 288 17.41 20.49 -7.21
N PRO A 289 17.63 19.16 -7.10
CA PRO A 289 18.89 18.63 -6.55
C PRO A 289 20.10 18.95 -7.45
N ASP A 290 21.27 19.17 -6.86
CA ASP A 290 22.53 19.25 -7.61
C ASP A 290 22.89 17.86 -8.18
N MET A 291 22.69 17.72 -9.49
CA MET A 291 22.97 16.46 -10.20
C MET A 291 24.44 16.04 -10.14
N ALA A 292 25.39 16.98 -9.92
CA ALA A 292 26.79 16.65 -9.72
C ALA A 292 27.05 15.92 -8.39
N VAL A 293 26.14 16.06 -7.42
CA VAL A 293 26.15 15.33 -6.14
C VAL A 293 25.28 14.08 -6.22
N LEU A 294 24.08 14.21 -6.79
CA LEU A 294 23.09 13.14 -6.79
C LEU A 294 23.52 11.93 -7.64
N VAL A 295 24.01 12.16 -8.87
CA VAL A 295 24.34 11.08 -9.81
C VAL A 295 25.43 10.14 -9.25
N PRO A 296 26.59 10.64 -8.77
CA PRO A 296 27.61 9.75 -8.20
C PRO A 296 27.12 9.01 -6.95
N CYS A 297 26.29 9.66 -6.12
CA CYS A 297 25.75 9.05 -4.91
C CYS A 297 24.81 7.87 -5.22
N LEU A 298 23.81 8.09 -6.09
CA LEU A 298 22.90 7.02 -6.52
C LEU A 298 23.63 5.92 -7.29
N THR A 299 24.60 6.26 -8.14
CA THR A 299 25.40 5.26 -8.85
C THR A 299 26.20 4.37 -7.88
N ALA A 300 26.70 4.94 -6.78
CA ALA A 300 27.39 4.18 -5.73
C ALA A 300 26.46 3.22 -4.97
N LEU A 301 25.16 3.51 -4.94
CA LEU A 301 24.13 2.61 -4.41
C LEU A 301 23.68 1.53 -5.40
N GLY A 302 24.17 1.55 -6.65
CA GLY A 302 23.84 0.56 -7.68
C GLY A 302 22.75 1.02 -8.67
N TYR A 303 22.27 2.26 -8.58
CA TYR A 303 21.31 2.77 -9.56
C TYR A 303 21.97 3.11 -10.90
N THR A 304 21.23 2.89 -11.97
CA THR A 304 21.45 3.54 -13.26
C THR A 304 20.67 4.84 -13.27
N VAL A 305 21.36 5.97 -13.43
CA VAL A 305 20.75 7.30 -13.45
C VAL A 305 20.77 7.86 -14.87
N ASP A 306 19.61 8.26 -15.37
CA ASP A 306 19.43 8.97 -16.64
C ASP A 306 19.12 10.44 -16.33
N VAL A 307 19.91 11.36 -16.88
CA VAL A 307 19.70 12.80 -16.73
C VAL A 307 19.16 13.34 -18.05
N GLY A 308 17.93 13.83 -18.02
CA GLY A 308 17.25 14.41 -19.17
C GLY A 308 17.84 15.77 -19.58
N PRO A 309 17.47 16.28 -20.76
CA PRO A 309 17.98 17.54 -21.28
C PRO A 309 17.45 18.80 -20.54
N GLY A 310 16.40 18.67 -19.73
CA GLY A 310 15.83 19.77 -18.94
C GLY A 310 16.41 19.84 -17.53
N GLU A 311 16.51 21.07 -16.98
CA GLU A 311 16.89 21.25 -15.56
C GLU A 311 15.93 20.46 -14.65
N GLY A 312 16.51 19.64 -13.76
CA GLY A 312 15.76 18.83 -12.81
C GLY A 312 15.06 17.59 -13.39
N GLN A 313 15.19 17.30 -14.69
CA GLN A 313 14.69 16.05 -15.26
C GLN A 313 15.72 14.95 -15.09
N PHE A 314 15.40 13.96 -14.26
CA PHE A 314 16.18 12.72 -14.18
C PHE A 314 15.27 11.55 -13.82
N GLY A 315 15.71 10.37 -14.21
CA GLY A 315 15.15 9.10 -13.76
C GLY A 315 16.28 8.25 -13.18
N TYR A 316 15.93 7.34 -12.28
CA TYR A 316 16.84 6.32 -11.84
C TYR A 316 16.12 4.98 -11.83
N SER A 317 16.87 3.92 -12.06
CA SER A 317 16.37 2.55 -12.03
C SER A 317 17.43 1.65 -11.46
N GLU A 318 16.99 0.58 -10.81
CA GLU A 318 17.87 -0.48 -10.37
C GLU A 318 17.71 -1.67 -11.32
N THR A 319 18.83 -2.23 -11.80
CA THR A 319 18.79 -3.38 -12.71
C THR A 319 19.46 -4.58 -12.05
N GLY A 320 18.75 -5.70 -12.02
CA GLY A 320 19.28 -6.97 -11.50
C GLY A 320 19.48 -6.99 -9.99
N THR A 321 18.63 -6.28 -9.24
CA THR A 321 18.69 -6.32 -7.78
C THR A 321 18.38 -7.72 -7.26
N PRO A 322 19.19 -8.25 -6.34
CA PRO A 322 18.80 -9.44 -5.61
C PRO A 322 17.56 -9.12 -4.78
N ASP A 323 16.69 -10.11 -4.58
CA ASP A 323 15.54 -9.94 -3.71
C ASP A 323 16.00 -9.58 -2.28
N ARG A 324 15.47 -8.46 -1.78
CA ARG A 324 15.77 -7.91 -0.45
C ARG A 324 14.66 -8.25 0.54
N THR A 325 15.07 -8.43 1.79
CA THR A 325 14.13 -8.33 2.92
C THR A 325 13.63 -6.90 3.07
N SER A 326 12.50 -6.71 3.74
CA SER A 326 12.00 -5.37 4.06
C SER A 326 12.99 -4.53 4.86
N ALA A 327 13.80 -5.15 5.73
CA ALA A 327 14.84 -4.44 6.48
C ALA A 327 16.03 -4.02 5.60
N GLU A 328 16.46 -4.88 4.67
CA GLU A 328 17.49 -4.54 3.67
C GLU A 328 17.01 -3.41 2.75
N GLU A 329 15.75 -3.45 2.32
CA GLU A 329 15.14 -2.39 1.52
C GLU A 329 15.01 -1.07 2.30
N ALA A 330 14.66 -1.11 3.59
CA ALA A 330 14.62 0.09 4.43
C ALA A 330 15.96 0.81 4.51
N VAL A 331 17.05 0.05 4.68
CA VAL A 331 18.41 0.61 4.68
C VAL A 331 18.74 1.20 3.30
N HIS A 332 18.30 0.55 2.22
CA HIS A 332 18.53 1.02 0.87
C HIS A 332 17.76 2.32 0.57
N GLU A 333 16.45 2.39 0.86
CA GLU A 333 15.62 3.59 0.73
C GLU A 333 16.17 4.75 1.57
N GLN A 334 16.64 4.48 2.80
CA GLN A 334 17.26 5.49 3.64
C GLN A 334 18.53 6.07 3.00
N ALA A 335 19.41 5.21 2.47
CA ALA A 335 20.63 5.65 1.79
C ALA A 335 20.30 6.50 0.54
N THR A 336 19.27 6.11 -0.21
CA THR A 336 18.76 6.90 -1.35
C THR A 336 18.26 8.28 -0.88
N ALA A 337 17.46 8.35 0.18
CA ALA A 337 16.99 9.61 0.74
C ALA A 337 18.14 10.52 1.23
N GLU A 338 19.20 9.94 1.79
CA GLU A 338 20.41 10.67 2.19
C GLU A 338 21.14 11.28 0.98
N CYS A 339 21.23 10.56 -0.14
CA CYS A 339 21.77 11.11 -1.40
C CYS A 339 20.97 12.33 -1.89
N HIS A 340 19.64 12.25 -1.88
CA HIS A 340 18.78 13.37 -2.26
C HIS A 340 18.94 14.57 -1.32
N THR A 341 18.95 14.32 -0.01
CA THR A 341 19.13 15.38 0.99
C THR A 341 20.46 16.10 0.80
N ALA A 342 21.55 15.36 0.55
CA ALA A 342 22.85 15.94 0.29
C ALA A 342 22.85 16.83 -0.96
N ALA A 343 22.23 16.37 -2.04
CA ALA A 343 22.15 17.09 -3.30
C ALA A 343 21.27 18.35 -3.25
N SER A 344 20.26 18.40 -2.37
CA SER A 344 19.36 19.56 -2.19
C SER A 344 19.85 20.60 -1.19
N SER A 345 20.93 20.32 -0.45
CA SER A 345 21.47 21.21 0.59
C SER A 345 22.61 22.14 0.15
N GLY A 346 22.99 22.06 -1.13
CA GLY A 346 24.17 22.73 -1.72
C GLY A 346 23.94 24.10 -2.32
#